data_AF-A0A524FVC4-F1
#
_entry.id   AF-A0A524FVC4-F1
#
_cell.length_a   1.000
_cell.length_b   1.000
_cell.length_c   1.000
_cell.angle_alpha   90.00
_cell.angle_beta   90.00
_cell.angle_gamma   90.00
#
_symmetry.space_group_name_H-M   'P 1'
#
loop_
_entity.id
_entity.type
_entity.pdbx_description
1 polymer ?
#
loop_
_entity_poly.entity_id
_entity_poly.type
_entity_poly.pdbx_seq_one_letter_code
_entity_poly.pdbx_strand_id
1 'polypeptide(L)'
;MLKPEELKGIHIEYADKNGSYRDAKTFSVRDALTQGTHIVPKAIFSIWWDDRLGPMVGRSYPESVTLTSEEAVTIFMGHGVNQETEVGYSKIQSGLVISYMQTPSCLGILLKEGENSAAIERNLRRLIPHVNFDSDQWDKELEKAFHVLHDLMDETSGEELLLNPGVKQLIGDMMENRIEAIRPKHVMRATVRYPEAYDALGNDDAEVSRLLNDLEDEHVLISRTYGRRVECRQCGDSDLVIELQCPNCQSSDIHKVYTVFCPKCSNQFHAVIVDDLAEVTCLHCKQPVKVNELAVIDVEPLCNECGTASNDPKIIFRCATCNKQLKGADLLSGTGLAYYFNQ
;
A
#
# COMPACT_ATOMS: atom_id res chain seq x y z
N MET A 1 -24.99 26.93 2.42
CA MET A 1 -23.88 27.82 2.05
C MET A 1 -23.29 28.37 3.33
N LEU A 2 -22.19 27.77 3.82
CA LEU A 2 -21.43 28.30 4.96
C LEU A 2 -20.33 29.22 4.44
N LYS A 3 -20.02 30.28 5.20
CA LYS A 3 -19.11 31.36 4.77
C LYS A 3 -17.64 30.89 4.78
N PRO A 4 -16.76 31.41 3.91
CA PRO A 4 -15.37 30.96 3.76
C PRO A 4 -14.41 31.22 4.95
N GLU A 5 -14.93 31.64 6.11
CA GLU A 5 -14.12 32.09 7.26
C GLU A 5 -14.01 31.04 8.37
N GLU A 6 -14.67 29.88 8.24
CA GLU A 6 -14.75 28.84 9.28
C GLU A 6 -13.85 27.61 9.03
N LEU A 7 -13.06 27.58 7.95
CA LEU A 7 -12.08 26.52 7.67
C LEU A 7 -10.73 26.84 8.34
N LYS A 8 -10.62 26.59 9.65
CA LYS A 8 -9.32 26.56 10.35
C LYS A 8 -8.72 25.15 10.33
N GLY A 9 -7.40 25.11 10.13
CA GLY A 9 -6.61 23.98 9.66
C GLY A 9 -6.49 22.77 10.58
N ILE A 10 -6.05 21.67 9.98
CA ILE A 10 -5.68 20.42 10.65
C ILE A 10 -4.32 20.64 11.32
N HIS A 11 -4.30 20.55 12.66
CA HIS A 11 -3.08 20.54 13.46
C HIS A 11 -2.63 19.09 13.67
N ILE A 12 -1.43 18.75 13.20
CA ILE A 12 -0.74 17.51 13.61
C ILE A 12 0.30 17.93 14.63
N GLU A 13 0.04 17.62 15.91
CA GLU A 13 0.95 17.88 17.02
C GLU A 13 1.75 16.61 17.32
N TYR A 14 3.08 16.73 17.36
CA TYR A 14 3.95 15.72 17.96
C TYR A 14 4.38 16.22 19.34
N ALA A 15 3.99 15.50 20.39
CA ALA A 15 4.45 15.77 21.74
C ALA A 15 5.88 15.24 21.93
N ASP A 16 6.81 16.09 22.37
CA ASP A 16 8.04 15.62 23.00
C ASP A 16 7.78 15.29 24.48
N LYS A 17 8.68 14.49 25.09
CA LYS A 17 8.55 14.00 26.48
C LYS A 17 8.53 15.11 27.56
N ASN A 18 8.60 16.40 27.18
CA ASN A 18 8.66 17.52 28.12
C ASN A 18 7.51 18.55 27.98
N GLY A 19 6.47 18.27 27.19
CA GLY A 19 5.25 19.09 27.18
C GLY A 19 5.43 20.53 26.66
N SER A 20 6.45 20.79 25.85
CA SER A 20 6.71 22.10 25.24
C SER A 20 6.27 22.08 23.76
N TYR A 21 5.09 22.64 23.47
CA TYR A 21 4.67 22.95 22.10
C TYR A 21 5.64 23.96 21.47
N ARG A 22 6.34 23.58 20.41
CA ARG A 22 7.07 24.53 19.55
C ARG A 22 6.20 24.86 18.34
N ASP A 23 6.14 26.15 18.01
CA ASP A 23 5.37 26.72 16.90
C ASP A 23 5.60 25.93 15.60
N ALA A 24 4.60 25.15 15.20
CA ALA A 24 4.52 24.54 13.88
C ALA A 24 4.29 25.66 12.86
N LYS A 25 5.09 25.69 11.79
CA LYS A 25 4.84 26.58 10.65
C LYS A 25 3.44 26.30 10.11
N THR A 26 2.59 27.31 10.13
CA THR A 26 1.28 27.32 9.48
C THR A 26 1.47 27.12 7.98
N PHE A 27 1.19 25.92 7.47
CA PHE A 27 0.98 25.71 6.05
C PHE A 27 -0.50 25.97 5.75
N SER A 28 -0.77 27.09 5.08
CA SER A 28 -2.10 27.41 4.58
C SER A 28 -2.42 26.48 3.40
N VAL A 29 -3.59 25.84 3.43
CA VAL A 29 -4.11 25.04 2.30
C VAL A 29 -4.18 25.88 1.01
N ARG A 30 -4.33 27.21 1.11
CA ARG A 30 -4.25 28.11 -0.07
C ARG A 30 -2.86 28.17 -0.70
N ASP A 31 -1.79 28.04 0.08
CA ASP A 31 -0.43 28.13 -0.45
C ASP A 31 -0.05 26.86 -1.24
N ALA A 32 -0.73 25.74 -0.97
CA ALA A 32 -0.62 24.51 -1.76
C ALA A 32 -1.48 24.53 -3.05
N LEU A 33 -2.40 25.48 -3.20
CA LEU A 33 -3.42 25.49 -4.26
C LEU A 33 -3.15 26.50 -5.40
N THR A 34 -2.07 27.29 -5.36
CA THR A 34 -1.84 28.37 -6.34
C THR A 34 -0.64 28.19 -7.29
N GLN A 35 -0.15 26.97 -7.49
CA GLN A 35 0.82 26.68 -8.56
C GLN A 35 0.38 25.48 -9.40
N GLY A 36 -0.82 25.58 -10.00
CA GLY A 36 -1.26 24.68 -11.06
C GLY A 36 -0.61 25.03 -12.39
N THR A 37 0.69 24.80 -12.54
CA THR A 37 1.26 24.59 -13.88
C THR A 37 0.71 23.27 -14.39
N HIS A 38 -0.03 23.28 -15.50
CA HIS A 38 -0.55 22.06 -16.15
C HIS A 38 0.53 20.97 -16.18
N ILE A 39 0.31 19.91 -15.40
CA ILE A 39 1.26 18.83 -15.16
C ILE A 39 1.05 17.84 -16.29
N VAL A 40 1.84 17.95 -17.35
CA VAL A 40 1.72 17.09 -18.53
C VAL A 40 3.07 16.43 -18.75
N PRO A 41 3.15 15.10 -18.80
CA PRO A 41 4.40 14.40 -19.08
C PRO A 41 5.07 14.92 -20.34
N LYS A 42 6.39 14.86 -20.39
CA LYS A 42 7.16 15.37 -21.54
C LYS A 42 7.00 14.51 -22.78
N ALA A 43 6.94 13.19 -22.62
CA ALA A 43 6.75 12.23 -23.70
C ALA A 43 6.32 10.87 -23.16
N ILE A 44 5.77 10.03 -24.04
CA ILE A 44 5.57 8.59 -23.83
C ILE A 44 6.33 7.82 -24.91
N PHE A 45 6.82 6.64 -24.56
CA PHE A 45 7.66 5.79 -25.40
C PHE A 45 7.15 4.35 -25.39
N SER A 46 7.16 3.70 -26.54
CA SER A 46 7.20 2.23 -26.60
C SER A 46 8.65 1.77 -26.70
N ILE A 47 8.97 0.67 -26.03
CA ILE A 47 10.26 -0.02 -26.07
C ILE A 47 9.93 -1.50 -26.20
N TRP A 48 10.65 -2.23 -27.03
CA TRP A 48 10.40 -3.65 -27.26
C TRP A 48 11.68 -4.44 -27.16
N TRP A 49 11.57 -5.65 -26.63
CA TRP A 49 12.67 -6.60 -26.55
C TRP A 49 12.71 -7.50 -27.78
N ASP A 50 13.84 -7.53 -28.46
CA ASP A 50 14.15 -8.52 -29.50
C ASP A 50 15.21 -9.49 -28.97
N ASP A 51 14.94 -10.80 -29.03
CA ASP A 51 15.83 -11.83 -28.47
C ASP A 51 17.21 -11.90 -29.15
N ARG A 52 17.38 -11.29 -30.32
CA ARG A 52 18.64 -11.28 -31.08
C ARG A 52 19.36 -9.94 -30.97
N LEU A 53 18.64 -8.84 -30.82
CA LEU A 53 19.17 -7.48 -30.86
C LEU A 53 19.11 -6.75 -29.50
N GLY A 54 18.40 -7.31 -28.52
CA GLY A 54 18.17 -6.68 -27.22
C GLY A 54 17.02 -5.67 -27.25
N PRO A 55 16.96 -4.72 -26.30
CA PRO A 55 15.90 -3.73 -26.25
C PRO A 55 16.09 -2.74 -27.40
N MET A 56 15.10 -2.69 -28.29
CA MET A 56 15.06 -1.77 -29.40
C MET A 56 14.25 -0.53 -29.03
N VAL A 57 14.74 0.63 -29.44
CA VAL A 57 14.01 1.91 -29.32
C VAL A 57 12.70 1.77 -30.11
N GLY A 58 11.57 1.95 -29.44
CA GLY A 58 10.28 1.95 -30.11
C GLY A 58 9.86 3.33 -30.58
N ARG A 59 8.55 3.57 -30.56
CA ARG A 59 7.95 4.83 -30.99
C ARG A 59 7.86 5.80 -29.83
N SER A 60 7.68 7.07 -30.14
CA SER A 60 7.52 8.12 -29.14
C SER A 60 6.38 9.05 -29.51
N TYR A 61 5.74 9.60 -28.50
CA TYR A 61 4.82 10.71 -28.66
C TYR A 61 5.07 11.77 -27.59
N PRO A 62 5.25 13.06 -27.96
CA PRO A 62 5.30 13.56 -29.35
C PRO A 62 6.59 13.09 -30.07
N GLU A 63 6.50 12.86 -31.39
CA GLU A 63 7.59 12.31 -32.22
C GLU A 63 8.92 13.10 -32.14
N SER A 64 8.84 14.38 -31.77
CA SER A 64 10.01 15.25 -31.57
C SER A 64 10.96 14.81 -30.45
N VAL A 65 10.50 13.95 -29.54
CA VAL A 65 11.30 13.45 -28.41
C VAL A 65 11.67 12.01 -28.71
N THR A 66 12.96 11.71 -28.81
CA THR A 66 13.46 10.37 -29.13
C THR A 66 14.32 9.82 -27.99
N LEU A 67 14.29 8.50 -27.79
CA LEU A 67 15.24 7.80 -26.92
C LEU A 67 16.45 7.31 -27.73
N THR A 68 17.62 7.36 -27.11
CA THR A 68 18.79 6.61 -27.61
C THR A 68 18.68 5.13 -27.22
N SER A 69 19.42 4.26 -27.91
CA SER A 69 19.47 2.83 -27.55
C SER A 69 19.99 2.59 -26.12
N GLU A 70 20.94 3.41 -25.65
CA GLU A 70 21.47 3.34 -24.28
C GLU A 70 20.40 3.71 -23.23
N GLU A 71 19.60 4.74 -23.51
CA GLU A 71 18.49 5.11 -22.66
C GLU A 71 17.39 4.04 -22.65
N ALA A 72 17.08 3.43 -23.80
CA ALA A 72 16.12 2.32 -23.87
C ALA A 72 16.58 1.11 -23.05
N VAL A 73 17.87 0.75 -23.10
CA VAL A 73 18.46 -0.29 -22.23
C VAL A 73 18.30 0.09 -20.77
N THR A 74 18.62 1.34 -20.40
CA THR A 74 18.52 1.83 -19.01
C THR A 74 17.09 1.75 -18.49
N ILE A 75 16.09 2.08 -19.32
CA ILE A 75 14.68 1.97 -18.95
C ILE A 75 14.30 0.50 -18.74
N PHE A 76 14.69 -0.38 -19.66
CA PHE A 76 14.39 -1.81 -19.57
C PHE A 76 15.02 -2.46 -18.34
N MET A 77 16.28 -2.12 -18.04
CA MET A 77 16.99 -2.59 -16.83
C MET A 77 16.39 -2.04 -15.53
N GLY A 78 15.61 -0.96 -15.59
CA GLY A 78 14.88 -0.39 -14.45
C GLY A 78 13.83 -1.34 -13.84
N HIS A 79 13.49 -2.42 -14.55
CA HIS A 79 12.59 -3.49 -14.09
C HIS A 79 13.32 -4.69 -13.47
N GLY A 80 14.65 -4.57 -13.29
CA GLY A 80 15.51 -5.63 -12.76
C GLY A 80 15.97 -6.64 -13.81
N VAL A 81 17.08 -7.34 -13.52
CA VAL A 81 17.74 -8.27 -14.43
C VAL A 81 16.86 -9.49 -14.79
N ASN A 82 15.83 -9.77 -13.99
CA ASN A 82 14.85 -10.85 -14.20
C ASN A 82 13.40 -10.35 -14.38
N GLN A 83 13.16 -9.04 -14.60
CA GLN A 83 11.81 -8.47 -14.79
C GLN A 83 10.83 -8.74 -13.63
N GLU A 84 11.30 -8.63 -12.38
CA GLU A 84 10.48 -8.93 -11.19
C GLU A 84 9.48 -7.81 -10.84
N THR A 85 9.62 -6.61 -11.43
CA THR A 85 8.76 -5.46 -11.13
C THR A 85 8.02 -4.94 -12.37
N GLU A 86 6.70 -4.84 -12.28
CA GLU A 86 5.86 -4.29 -13.36
C GLU A 86 6.16 -2.82 -13.64
N VAL A 87 6.51 -2.04 -12.62
CA VAL A 87 6.86 -0.62 -12.75
C VAL A 87 8.35 -0.43 -12.47
N GLY A 88 9.01 0.36 -13.32
CA GLY A 88 10.43 0.67 -13.27
C GLY A 88 10.67 2.18 -13.20
N TYR A 89 11.79 2.55 -12.58
CA TYR A 89 12.22 3.93 -12.42
C TYR A 89 13.64 4.10 -12.96
N SER A 90 13.79 4.88 -14.02
CA SER A 90 15.09 5.05 -14.69
C SER A 90 15.43 6.51 -14.91
N LYS A 91 16.60 6.93 -14.44
CA LYS A 91 17.14 8.27 -14.70
C LYS A 91 17.97 8.23 -15.98
N ILE A 92 17.51 8.94 -17.00
CA ILE A 92 18.20 9.09 -18.29
C ILE A 92 18.73 10.53 -18.43
N GLN A 93 19.48 10.81 -19.51
CA GLN A 93 20.01 12.15 -19.76
C GLN A 93 18.88 13.18 -19.90
N SER A 94 17.77 12.76 -20.51
CA SER A 94 16.62 13.59 -20.84
C SER A 94 15.66 13.87 -19.66
N GLY A 95 15.82 13.17 -18.53
CA GLY A 95 14.95 13.29 -17.35
C GLY A 95 14.75 11.97 -16.59
N LEU A 96 13.75 11.96 -15.70
CA LEU A 96 13.28 10.74 -15.04
C LEU A 96 12.24 10.06 -15.92
N VAL A 97 12.35 8.74 -16.09
CA VAL A 97 11.35 7.92 -16.77
C VAL A 97 10.72 6.97 -15.77
N ILE A 98 9.38 6.92 -15.80
CA ILE A 98 8.60 5.88 -15.12
C ILE A 98 8.07 4.95 -16.19
N SER A 99 8.35 3.67 -16.08
CA SER A 99 8.01 2.68 -17.10
C SER A 99 7.14 1.56 -16.55
N TYR A 100 6.34 0.97 -17.43
CA TYR A 100 5.56 -0.24 -17.17
C TYR A 100 5.99 -1.35 -18.13
N MET A 101 6.26 -2.54 -17.60
CA MET A 101 6.68 -3.72 -18.36
C MET A 101 5.50 -4.66 -18.61
N GLN A 102 5.27 -4.98 -19.89
CA GLN A 102 4.42 -6.07 -20.33
C GLN A 102 5.15 -6.84 -21.42
N THR A 103 5.93 -7.84 -21.00
CA THR A 103 6.84 -8.59 -21.86
C THR A 103 6.15 -9.08 -23.14
N PRO A 104 6.73 -8.83 -24.33
CA PRO A 104 8.09 -8.32 -24.59
C PRO A 104 8.22 -6.78 -24.67
N SER A 105 7.15 -6.04 -24.36
CA SER A 105 7.06 -4.60 -24.54
C SER A 105 7.15 -3.82 -23.22
N CYS A 106 7.55 -2.57 -23.31
CA CYS A 106 7.67 -1.65 -22.19
C CYS A 106 7.16 -0.27 -22.62
N LEU A 107 6.35 0.35 -21.77
CA LEU A 107 5.81 1.69 -21.97
C LEU A 107 6.53 2.65 -21.01
N GLY A 108 7.27 3.62 -21.51
CA GLY A 108 8.02 4.59 -20.70
C GLY A 108 7.41 5.98 -20.77
N ILE A 109 7.23 6.65 -19.63
CA ILE A 109 6.78 8.05 -19.55
C ILE A 109 7.95 8.91 -19.09
N LEU A 110 8.32 9.93 -19.87
CA LEU A 110 9.32 10.92 -19.51
C LEU A 110 8.68 12.06 -18.72
N LEU A 111 9.22 12.31 -17.53
CA LEU A 111 8.73 13.35 -16.64
C LEU A 111 9.37 14.70 -16.95
N LYS A 112 8.63 15.79 -16.70
CA LYS A 112 9.19 17.13 -16.56
C LYS A 112 9.80 17.33 -15.17
N GLU A 113 10.69 18.31 -15.07
CA GLU A 113 11.32 18.66 -13.80
C GLU A 113 10.27 19.13 -12.78
N GLY A 114 10.26 18.51 -11.59
CA GLY A 114 9.31 18.81 -10.52
C GLY A 114 7.98 18.03 -10.57
N GLU A 115 7.78 17.13 -11.54
CA GLU A 115 6.55 16.31 -11.59
C GLU A 115 6.47 15.28 -10.46
N ASN A 116 5.24 15.04 -9.98
CA ASN A 116 4.97 14.07 -8.93
C ASN A 116 4.99 12.64 -9.49
N SER A 117 6.11 11.95 -9.29
CA SER A 117 6.31 10.57 -9.74
C SER A 117 5.25 9.59 -9.24
N ALA A 118 4.75 9.75 -8.01
CA ALA A 118 3.73 8.85 -7.45
C ALA A 118 2.35 9.02 -8.11
N ALA A 119 2.01 10.23 -8.56
CA ALA A 119 0.79 10.47 -9.31
C ALA A 119 0.88 9.85 -10.72
N ILE A 120 2.03 10.00 -11.38
CA ILE A 120 2.30 9.39 -12.69
C ILE A 120 2.26 7.86 -12.60
N GLU A 121 2.92 7.23 -11.62
CA GLU A 121 2.86 5.77 -11.46
C GLU A 121 1.42 5.29 -11.32
N ARG A 122 0.63 5.94 -10.45
CA ARG A 122 -0.77 5.56 -10.21
C ARG A 122 -1.61 5.63 -11.48
N ASN A 123 -1.46 6.70 -12.25
CA ASN A 123 -2.21 6.90 -13.47
C ASN A 123 -1.67 6.06 -14.64
N LEU A 124 -0.37 5.76 -14.67
CA LEU A 124 0.20 4.77 -15.59
C LEU A 124 -0.46 3.41 -15.40
N ARG A 125 -0.63 2.93 -14.16
CA ARG A 125 -1.33 1.66 -13.88
C ARG A 125 -2.80 1.68 -14.34
N ARG A 126 -3.47 2.83 -14.25
CA ARG A 126 -4.84 3.02 -14.77
C ARG A 126 -4.90 3.11 -16.29
N LEU A 127 -3.82 3.55 -16.93
CA LEU A 127 -3.70 3.65 -18.38
C LEU A 127 -3.55 2.26 -19.04
N ILE A 128 -2.82 1.34 -18.41
CA ILE A 128 -2.46 0.03 -19.01
C ILE A 128 -3.65 -0.73 -19.62
N PRO A 129 -4.82 -0.86 -18.97
CA PRO A 129 -5.98 -1.53 -19.58
C PRO A 129 -6.51 -0.88 -20.87
N HIS A 130 -6.15 0.37 -21.14
CA HIS A 130 -6.56 1.12 -22.32
C HIS A 130 -5.53 1.07 -23.47
N VAL A 131 -4.35 0.50 -23.24
CA VAL A 131 -3.26 0.38 -24.21
C VAL A 131 -3.27 -0.99 -24.86
N ASN A 132 -3.33 -1.03 -26.19
CA ASN A 132 -3.17 -2.28 -26.95
C ASN A 132 -1.69 -2.56 -27.24
N PHE A 133 -1.04 -3.37 -26.39
CA PHE A 133 0.37 -3.77 -26.54
C PHE A 133 0.65 -4.66 -27.76
N ASP A 134 -0.38 -5.23 -28.39
CA ASP A 134 -0.25 -6.05 -29.60
C ASP A 134 -0.59 -5.26 -30.89
N SER A 135 -0.77 -3.95 -30.78
CA SER A 135 -1.10 -3.08 -31.93
C SER A 135 0.03 -3.05 -32.96
N ASP A 136 -0.33 -3.04 -34.24
CA ASP A 136 0.59 -2.75 -35.35
C ASP A 136 0.70 -1.24 -35.63
N GLN A 137 -0.16 -0.41 -35.03
CA GLN A 137 -0.24 1.04 -35.20
C GLN A 137 0.20 1.77 -33.93
N TRP A 138 1.43 1.51 -33.47
CA TRP A 138 1.97 2.08 -32.23
C TRP A 138 2.00 3.60 -32.17
N ASP A 139 2.16 4.30 -33.31
CA ASP A 139 2.15 5.77 -33.33
C ASP A 139 0.81 6.33 -32.83
N LYS A 140 -0.31 5.76 -33.32
CA LYS A 140 -1.66 6.13 -32.88
C LYS A 140 -1.97 5.66 -31.47
N GLU A 141 -1.47 4.48 -31.10
CA GLU A 141 -1.70 3.94 -29.76
C GLU A 141 -0.98 4.79 -28.69
N LEU A 142 0.25 5.25 -28.98
CA LEU A 142 0.98 6.15 -28.08
C LEU A 142 0.34 7.52 -27.98
N GLU A 143 -0.12 8.10 -29.10
CA GLU A 143 -0.87 9.36 -29.09
C GLU A 143 -2.13 9.24 -28.23
N LYS A 144 -2.94 8.21 -28.47
CA LYS A 144 -4.13 7.92 -27.67
C LYS A 144 -3.79 7.70 -26.19
N ALA A 145 -2.75 6.92 -25.90
CA ALA A 145 -2.33 6.63 -24.54
C ALA A 145 -1.84 7.89 -23.82
N PHE A 146 -1.14 8.78 -24.52
CA PHE A 146 -0.70 10.07 -23.99
C PHE A 146 -1.89 10.97 -23.63
N HIS A 147 -2.91 11.03 -24.49
CA HIS A 147 -4.14 11.78 -24.22
C HIS A 147 -4.95 11.19 -23.06
N VAL A 148 -5.12 9.87 -23.01
CA VAL A 148 -5.81 9.21 -21.88
C VAL A 148 -5.04 9.43 -20.58
N LEU A 149 -3.71 9.36 -20.59
CA LEU A 149 -2.91 9.65 -19.42
C LEU A 149 -3.09 11.10 -18.95
N HIS A 150 -3.11 12.05 -19.89
CA HIS A 150 -3.38 13.45 -19.60
C HIS A 150 -4.76 13.61 -18.94
N ASP A 151 -5.80 13.00 -19.51
CA ASP A 151 -7.17 13.04 -18.97
C ASP A 151 -7.21 12.41 -17.56
N LEU A 152 -6.58 11.26 -17.36
CA LEU A 152 -6.49 10.61 -16.05
C LEU A 152 -5.76 11.48 -15.01
N MET A 153 -4.77 12.26 -15.44
CA MET A 153 -4.04 13.17 -14.55
C MET A 153 -4.89 14.38 -14.16
N ASP A 154 -5.64 14.94 -15.10
CA ASP A 154 -6.60 16.01 -14.84
C ASP A 154 -7.75 15.52 -13.94
N GLU A 155 -8.27 14.30 -14.19
CA GLU A 155 -9.33 13.65 -13.42
C GLU A 155 -8.96 13.36 -11.96
N THR A 156 -7.66 13.26 -11.66
CA THR A 156 -7.17 12.93 -10.31
C THR A 156 -6.79 14.18 -9.51
N SER A 157 -7.21 15.36 -9.95
CA SER A 157 -7.03 16.60 -9.19
C SER A 157 -7.78 16.54 -7.84
N GLY A 158 -7.25 17.22 -6.82
CA GLY A 158 -7.88 17.25 -5.49
C GLY A 158 -9.31 17.78 -5.50
N GLU A 159 -9.66 18.64 -6.47
CA GLU A 159 -11.02 19.17 -6.66
C GLU A 159 -11.98 18.09 -7.18
N GLU A 160 -11.54 17.22 -8.08
CA GLU A 160 -12.36 16.17 -8.67
C GLU A 160 -12.60 15.00 -7.70
N LEU A 161 -11.61 14.69 -6.86
CA LEU A 161 -11.79 13.75 -5.74
C LEU A 161 -12.91 14.22 -4.78
N LEU A 162 -13.06 15.53 -4.58
CA LEU A 162 -14.13 16.11 -3.76
C LEU A 162 -15.50 16.15 -4.47
N LEU A 163 -15.55 15.92 -5.78
CA LEU A 163 -16.81 15.73 -6.52
C LEU A 163 -17.40 14.34 -6.28
N ASN A 164 -16.58 13.35 -5.89
CA ASN A 164 -17.08 12.04 -5.52
C ASN A 164 -17.99 12.14 -4.27
N PRO A 165 -19.28 11.74 -4.35
CA PRO A 165 -20.22 11.89 -3.25
C PRO A 165 -19.79 11.16 -1.97
N GLY A 166 -19.15 9.99 -2.10
CA GLY A 166 -18.64 9.20 -0.98
C GLY A 166 -17.46 9.87 -0.30
N VAL A 167 -16.53 10.43 -1.07
CA VAL A 167 -15.40 11.22 -0.52
C VAL A 167 -15.92 12.47 0.19
N LYS A 168 -16.85 13.19 -0.44
CA LYS A 168 -17.45 14.39 0.16
C LYS A 168 -18.18 14.07 1.47
N GLN A 169 -18.91 12.96 1.52
CA GLN A 169 -19.56 12.49 2.73
C GLN A 169 -18.53 12.13 3.81
N LEU A 170 -17.52 11.32 3.48
CA LEU A 170 -16.47 10.91 4.41
C LEU A 170 -15.73 12.12 5.01
N ILE A 171 -15.33 13.07 4.17
CA ILE A 171 -14.67 14.30 4.63
C ILE A 171 -15.63 15.15 5.46
N GLY A 172 -16.89 15.28 5.06
CA GLY A 172 -17.92 15.96 5.86
C GLY A 172 -18.10 15.32 7.24
N ASP A 173 -18.16 13.99 7.31
CA ASP A 173 -18.24 13.23 8.56
C ASP A 173 -17.01 13.45 9.44
N MET A 174 -15.80 13.54 8.85
CA MET A 174 -14.59 13.87 9.59
C MET A 174 -14.56 15.32 10.08
N MET A 175 -14.95 16.29 9.24
CA MET A 175 -15.01 17.71 9.60
C MET A 175 -16.03 17.99 10.71
N GLU A 176 -17.12 17.23 10.75
CA GLU A 176 -18.15 17.31 11.77
C GLU A 176 -17.83 16.43 13.00
N ASN A 177 -16.62 15.85 13.08
CA ASN A 177 -16.16 14.95 14.15
C ASN A 177 -17.07 13.72 14.38
N ARG A 178 -17.86 13.31 13.38
CA ARG A 178 -18.56 12.01 13.40
C ARG A 178 -17.58 10.85 13.23
N ILE A 179 -16.52 11.08 12.47
CA ILE A 179 -15.40 10.16 12.28
C ILE A 179 -14.13 10.87 12.77
N GLU A 180 -13.63 10.48 13.94
CA GLU A 180 -12.42 11.06 14.52
C GLU A 180 -11.17 10.76 13.67
N ALA A 181 -11.03 9.51 13.23
CA ALA A 181 -9.90 9.06 12.45
C ALA A 181 -10.27 7.83 11.60
N ILE A 182 -9.69 7.74 10.41
CA ILE A 182 -9.73 6.54 9.58
C ILE A 182 -8.57 5.64 10.03
N ARG A 183 -8.89 4.53 10.70
CA ARG A 183 -7.90 3.58 11.22
C ARG A 183 -7.95 2.28 10.41
N PRO A 184 -6.80 1.72 9.97
CA PRO A 184 -6.80 0.43 9.30
C PRO A 184 -7.22 -0.68 10.27
N LYS A 185 -7.86 -1.73 9.73
CA LYS A 185 -8.18 -2.94 10.48
C LYS A 185 -7.44 -4.12 9.86
N HIS A 186 -6.47 -4.67 10.58
CA HIS A 186 -5.71 -5.84 10.14
C HIS A 186 -6.48 -7.10 10.51
N VAL A 187 -7.16 -7.68 9.52
CA VAL A 187 -8.02 -8.86 9.70
C VAL A 187 -7.27 -10.13 9.34
N MET A 188 -7.24 -11.08 10.26
CA MET A 188 -6.86 -12.46 9.99
C MET A 188 -8.09 -13.24 9.56
N ARG A 189 -8.02 -13.81 8.36
CA ARG A 189 -9.09 -14.62 7.79
C ARG A 189 -8.85 -16.09 8.07
N ALA A 190 -9.89 -16.78 8.53
CA ALA A 190 -9.85 -18.22 8.73
C ALA A 190 -10.22 -18.93 7.42
N THR A 191 -9.20 -19.39 6.68
CA THR A 191 -9.41 -20.19 5.46
C THR A 191 -9.32 -21.68 5.78
N VAL A 192 -10.30 -22.46 5.34
CA VAL A 192 -10.24 -23.93 5.39
C VAL A 192 -9.47 -24.41 4.18
N ARG A 193 -8.49 -25.30 4.40
CA ARG A 193 -7.68 -25.90 3.34
C ARG A 193 -7.62 -27.41 3.52
N TYR A 194 -7.64 -28.11 2.40
CA TYR A 194 -7.48 -29.57 2.31
C TYR A 194 -6.25 -29.87 1.45
N PRO A 195 -5.02 -29.83 2.01
CA PRO A 195 -3.79 -29.93 1.23
C PRO A 195 -3.76 -31.14 0.30
N GLU A 196 -4.14 -32.32 0.81
CA GLU A 196 -4.14 -33.56 0.03
C GLU A 196 -5.15 -33.54 -1.12
N ALA A 197 -6.28 -32.84 -0.95
CA ALA A 197 -7.28 -32.68 -2.01
C ALA A 197 -6.90 -31.57 -2.99
N TYR A 198 -6.27 -30.49 -2.50
CA TYR A 198 -5.78 -29.38 -3.31
C TYR A 198 -4.77 -29.87 -4.34
N ASP A 199 -3.83 -30.74 -3.94
CA ASP A 199 -2.85 -31.35 -4.85
C ASP A 199 -3.52 -32.17 -5.98
N ALA A 200 -4.70 -32.74 -5.74
CA ALA A 200 -5.42 -33.57 -6.70
C ALA A 200 -6.47 -32.80 -7.53
N LEU A 201 -7.11 -31.79 -6.95
CA LEU A 201 -8.29 -31.10 -7.49
C LEU A 201 -8.00 -29.66 -7.95
N GLY A 202 -6.85 -29.08 -7.60
CA GLY A 202 -6.34 -27.84 -8.21
C GLY A 202 -6.30 -26.62 -7.30
N ASN A 203 -6.35 -25.44 -7.92
CA ASN A 203 -5.64 -24.24 -7.48
C ASN A 203 -6.47 -23.26 -6.64
N ASP A 204 -7.65 -23.67 -6.16
CA ASP A 204 -8.56 -22.81 -5.41
C ASP A 204 -9.18 -23.57 -4.23
N ASP A 205 -8.94 -23.07 -3.03
CA ASP A 205 -9.43 -23.65 -1.77
C ASP A 205 -10.97 -23.71 -1.72
N ALA A 206 -11.64 -22.73 -2.34
CA ALA A 206 -13.09 -22.66 -2.38
C ALA A 206 -13.68 -23.75 -3.28
N GLU A 207 -13.11 -23.91 -4.48
CA GLU A 207 -13.51 -24.96 -5.42
C GLU A 207 -13.22 -26.37 -4.87
N VAL A 208 -12.05 -26.58 -4.24
CA VAL A 208 -11.72 -27.85 -3.58
C VAL A 208 -12.76 -28.20 -2.52
N SER A 209 -13.12 -27.22 -1.67
CA SER A 209 -14.14 -27.42 -0.64
C SER A 209 -15.52 -27.73 -1.24
N ARG A 210 -15.88 -27.08 -2.36
CA ARG A 210 -17.13 -27.35 -3.09
C ARG A 210 -17.17 -28.77 -3.63
N LEU A 211 -16.10 -29.23 -4.29
CA LEU A 211 -16.01 -30.58 -4.84
C LEU A 211 -16.07 -31.67 -3.76
N LEU A 212 -15.46 -31.44 -2.60
CA LEU A 212 -15.56 -32.37 -1.47
C LEU A 212 -16.98 -32.47 -0.92
N ASN A 213 -17.72 -31.35 -0.85
CA ASN A 213 -19.15 -31.37 -0.51
C ASN A 213 -19.97 -32.11 -1.57
N ASP A 214 -19.74 -31.85 -2.86
CA ASP A 214 -20.45 -32.52 -3.96
C ASP A 214 -20.25 -34.06 -3.88
N LEU A 215 -19.03 -34.52 -3.56
CA LEU A 215 -18.72 -35.94 -3.37
C LEU A 215 -19.39 -36.54 -2.12
N GLU A 216 -19.60 -35.76 -1.07
CA GLU A 216 -20.39 -36.19 0.08
C GLU A 216 -21.88 -36.28 -0.26
N ASP A 217 -22.42 -35.29 -0.97
CA ASP A 217 -23.83 -35.26 -1.40
C ASP A 217 -24.15 -36.45 -2.33
N GLU A 218 -23.20 -36.84 -3.18
CA GLU A 218 -23.27 -38.05 -4.02
C GLU A 218 -22.91 -39.35 -3.28
N HIS A 219 -22.75 -39.29 -1.95
CA HIS A 219 -22.45 -40.41 -1.06
C HIS A 219 -21.15 -41.17 -1.40
N VAL A 220 -20.23 -40.55 -2.14
CA VAL A 220 -18.89 -41.08 -2.41
C VAL A 220 -18.00 -40.90 -1.19
N LEU A 221 -18.14 -39.76 -0.51
CA LEU A 221 -17.48 -39.44 0.75
C LEU A 221 -18.51 -39.37 1.89
N ILE A 222 -18.03 -39.51 3.11
CA ILE A 222 -18.73 -39.15 4.33
C ILE A 222 -17.91 -38.12 5.10
N SER A 223 -18.51 -37.02 5.55
CA SER A 223 -17.83 -36.08 6.42
C SER A 223 -17.94 -36.49 7.90
N ARG A 224 -16.93 -36.15 8.68
CA ARG A 224 -16.97 -36.20 10.14
C ARG A 224 -16.35 -34.94 10.70
N THR A 225 -16.79 -34.56 11.89
CA THR A 225 -16.21 -33.43 12.61
C THR A 225 -14.71 -33.67 12.85
N TYR A 226 -13.88 -32.71 12.46
CA TYR A 226 -12.43 -32.76 12.62
C TYR A 226 -11.87 -31.39 13.03
N GLY A 227 -11.05 -31.38 14.07
CA GLY A 227 -10.44 -30.16 14.59
C GLY A 227 -11.45 -29.14 15.14
N ARG A 228 -10.93 -27.96 15.51
CA ARG A 228 -11.72 -26.81 15.96
C ARG A 228 -11.40 -25.61 15.10
N ARG A 229 -12.41 -24.79 14.84
CA ARG A 229 -12.29 -23.50 14.16
C ARG A 229 -12.62 -22.40 15.15
N VAL A 230 -11.93 -21.28 15.04
CA VAL A 230 -12.30 -20.07 15.78
C VAL A 230 -13.59 -19.51 15.19
N GLU A 231 -14.60 -19.30 16.02
CA GLU A 231 -15.87 -18.76 15.57
C GLU A 231 -16.49 -17.85 16.61
N CYS A 232 -16.91 -16.66 16.18
CA CYS A 232 -17.56 -15.70 17.05
C CYS A 232 -18.99 -16.16 17.35
N ARG A 233 -19.26 -16.55 18.59
CA ARG A 233 -20.62 -16.95 19.03
C ARG A 233 -21.70 -15.87 18.91
N GLN A 234 -21.31 -14.61 18.69
CA GLN A 234 -22.27 -13.52 18.53
C GLN A 234 -22.78 -13.38 17.09
N CYS A 235 -21.97 -13.72 16.08
CA CYS A 235 -22.32 -13.48 14.68
C CYS A 235 -21.96 -14.62 13.71
N GLY A 236 -21.33 -15.69 14.18
CA GLY A 236 -20.93 -16.85 13.37
C GLY A 236 -19.68 -16.64 12.50
N ASP A 237 -19.11 -15.43 12.50
CA ASP A 237 -17.92 -15.11 11.71
C ASP A 237 -16.66 -15.73 12.31
N SER A 238 -15.73 -16.13 11.45
CA SER A 238 -14.42 -16.69 11.80
C SER A 238 -13.26 -15.73 11.57
N ASP A 239 -13.52 -14.58 10.93
CA ASP A 239 -12.51 -13.53 10.77
C ASP A 239 -12.26 -12.81 12.11
N LEU A 240 -10.98 -12.62 12.42
CA LEU A 240 -10.53 -12.11 13.70
C LEU A 240 -9.49 -11.01 13.55
N VAL A 241 -9.43 -10.13 14.54
CA VAL A 241 -8.37 -9.14 14.71
C VAL A 241 -7.59 -9.50 15.96
N ILE A 242 -6.27 -9.52 15.83
CA ILE A 242 -5.36 -9.59 16.97
C ILE A 242 -4.98 -8.17 17.35
N GLU A 243 -5.26 -7.78 18.58
CA GLU A 243 -4.82 -6.49 19.12
C GLU A 243 -3.82 -6.74 20.26
N LEU A 244 -2.80 -5.90 20.31
CA LEU A 244 -1.86 -5.83 21.42
C LEU A 244 -2.32 -4.70 22.33
N GLN A 245 -2.52 -4.99 23.62
CA GLN A 245 -2.94 -4.01 24.61
C GLN A 245 -1.87 -3.77 25.66
N CYS A 246 -1.70 -2.52 26.06
CA CYS A 246 -0.82 -2.14 27.14
C CYS A 246 -1.32 -2.81 28.44
N PRO A 247 -0.47 -3.55 29.17
CA PRO A 247 -0.90 -4.21 30.41
C PRO A 247 -1.30 -3.20 31.50
N ASN A 248 -0.82 -1.95 31.42
CA ASN A 248 -1.10 -0.90 32.39
C ASN A 248 -2.42 -0.16 32.12
N CYS A 249 -2.62 0.37 30.90
CA CYS A 249 -3.81 1.17 30.56
C CYS A 249 -4.78 0.52 29.57
N GLN A 250 -4.47 -0.68 29.04
CA GLN A 250 -5.25 -1.41 28.02
C GLN A 250 -5.36 -0.73 26.66
N SER A 251 -4.66 0.39 26.44
CA SER A 251 -4.55 1.03 25.12
C SER A 251 -3.94 0.08 24.10
N SER A 252 -4.45 0.12 22.87
CA SER A 252 -3.86 -0.56 21.71
C SER A 252 -2.80 0.26 20.99
N ASP A 253 -2.54 1.49 21.42
CA ASP A 253 -1.55 2.39 20.83
C ASP A 253 -0.15 2.09 21.40
N ILE A 254 0.42 0.99 20.89
CA ILE A 254 1.77 0.51 21.23
C ILE A 254 2.62 0.55 19.97
N HIS A 255 3.79 1.15 20.05
CA HIS A 255 4.73 1.25 18.95
C HIS A 255 6.13 0.82 19.39
N LYS A 256 6.95 0.38 18.43
CA LYS A 256 8.35 0.09 18.68
C LYS A 256 9.15 1.39 18.72
N VAL A 257 9.85 1.61 19.81
CA VAL A 257 10.83 2.68 19.96
C VAL A 257 12.21 2.06 19.84
N TYR A 258 12.99 2.58 18.90
CA TYR A 258 14.35 2.14 18.63
C TYR A 258 15.30 3.10 19.33
N THR A 259 16.18 2.56 20.16
CA THR A 259 17.36 3.28 20.63
C THR A 259 18.44 3.09 19.57
N VAL A 260 18.84 4.18 18.91
CA VAL A 260 19.77 4.14 17.77
C VAL A 260 20.97 5.04 18.00
N PHE A 261 22.11 4.68 17.41
CA PHE A 261 23.31 5.50 17.39
C PHE A 261 23.36 6.35 16.12
N CYS A 262 23.59 7.66 16.27
CA CYS A 262 23.77 8.55 15.13
C CYS A 262 25.23 8.48 14.62
N PRO A 263 25.48 8.04 13.37
CA PRO A 263 26.83 7.96 12.81
C PRO A 263 27.47 9.35 12.60
N LYS A 264 26.65 10.42 12.52
CA LYS A 264 27.14 11.78 12.26
C LYS A 264 27.65 12.50 13.51
N CYS A 265 27.04 12.26 14.67
CA CYS A 265 27.38 12.97 15.90
C CYS A 265 27.72 12.07 17.08
N SER A 266 27.71 10.75 16.87
CA SER A 266 28.05 9.73 17.85
C SER A 266 27.19 9.74 19.13
N ASN A 267 26.02 10.36 19.09
CA ASN A 267 25.06 10.32 20.19
C ASN A 267 23.96 9.29 19.95
N GLN A 268 23.41 8.77 21.04
CA GLN A 268 22.25 7.88 21.01
C GLN A 268 20.96 8.69 21.07
N PHE A 269 19.91 8.24 20.38
CA PHE A 269 18.59 8.84 20.49
C PHE A 269 17.49 7.81 20.22
N HIS A 270 16.26 8.14 20.61
CA HIS A 270 15.09 7.31 20.35
C HIS A 270 14.40 7.72 19.05
N ALA A 271 14.01 6.73 18.24
CA ALA A 271 13.28 6.93 17.00
C ALA A 271 12.16 5.90 16.87
N VAL A 272 11.04 6.31 16.27
CA VAL A 272 10.02 5.38 15.78
C VAL A 272 10.30 5.18 14.29
N ILE A 273 10.61 3.95 13.91
CA ILE A 273 10.91 3.58 12.53
C ILE A 273 9.71 2.77 12.01
N VAL A 274 9.05 3.29 10.99
CA VAL A 274 7.97 2.60 10.25
C VAL A 274 8.55 1.99 8.97
N ASP A 275 7.89 0.98 8.42
CA ASP A 275 8.44 0.14 7.35
C ASP A 275 8.92 0.92 6.11
N ASP A 276 8.24 2.01 5.76
CA ASP A 276 8.56 2.84 4.57
C ASP A 276 9.45 4.07 4.88
N LEU A 277 10.02 4.16 6.09
CA LEU A 277 10.80 5.33 6.48
C LEU A 277 12.24 5.25 5.94
N ALA A 278 12.58 6.13 4.99
CA ALA A 278 13.93 6.17 4.40
C ALA A 278 14.97 6.87 5.28
N GLU A 279 14.57 7.93 6.00
CA GLU A 279 15.46 8.77 6.81
C GLU A 279 14.81 9.16 8.14
N VAL A 280 15.64 9.30 9.18
CA VAL A 280 15.27 9.81 10.50
C VAL A 280 16.14 11.00 10.84
N THR A 281 15.55 12.03 11.43
CA THR A 281 16.30 13.20 11.91
C THR A 281 16.86 12.94 13.30
N CYS A 282 18.19 13.01 13.46
CA CYS A 282 18.82 12.89 14.78
C CYS A 282 18.40 14.05 15.69
N LEU A 283 17.88 13.73 16.88
CA LEU A 283 17.40 14.75 17.81
C LEU A 283 18.51 15.61 18.43
N HIS A 284 19.76 15.15 18.41
CA HIS A 284 20.93 15.88 18.95
C HIS A 284 21.54 16.84 17.93
N CYS A 285 21.96 16.35 16.76
CA CYS A 285 22.64 17.16 15.75
C CYS A 285 21.70 17.74 14.68
N LYS A 286 20.42 17.37 14.70
CA LYS A 286 19.38 17.79 13.75
C LYS A 286 19.69 17.45 12.28
N GLN A 287 20.63 16.53 12.05
CA GLN A 287 20.96 16.05 10.71
C GLN A 287 20.08 14.85 10.36
N PRO A 288 19.63 14.74 9.09
CA PRO A 288 18.97 13.54 8.60
C PRO A 288 19.98 12.40 8.52
N VAL A 289 19.55 11.19 8.87
CA VAL A 289 20.35 9.97 8.79
C VAL A 289 19.49 8.91 8.10
N LYS A 290 20.06 8.22 7.11
CA LYS A 290 19.34 7.13 6.45
C LYS A 290 19.11 5.99 7.43
N VAL A 291 17.93 5.39 7.38
CA VAL A 291 17.56 4.30 8.31
C VAL A 291 18.53 3.12 8.20
N ASN A 292 19.03 2.81 7.00
CA ASN A 292 20.01 1.75 6.77
C ASN A 292 21.43 2.06 7.31
N GLU A 293 21.71 3.31 7.69
CA GLU A 293 22.98 3.73 8.32
C GLU A 293 22.87 3.78 9.85
N LEU A 294 21.68 3.61 10.42
CA LEU A 294 21.47 3.62 11.86
C LEU A 294 21.91 2.30 12.47
N ALA A 295 22.79 2.36 13.48
CA ALA A 295 23.06 1.21 14.32
C ALA A 295 21.98 1.13 15.42
N VAL A 296 21.15 0.10 15.37
CA VAL A 296 20.12 -0.18 16.38
C VAL A 296 20.80 -0.79 17.60
N ILE A 297 20.62 -0.16 18.76
CA ILE A 297 21.19 -0.61 20.04
C ILE A 297 20.16 -1.43 20.81
N ASP A 298 18.92 -0.93 20.88
CA ASP A 298 17.84 -1.57 21.62
C ASP A 298 16.49 -1.25 20.97
N VAL A 299 15.49 -2.08 21.24
CA VAL A 299 14.12 -1.92 20.77
C VAL A 299 13.16 -2.23 21.90
N GLU A 300 12.36 -1.24 22.29
CA GLU A 300 11.35 -1.39 23.33
C GLU A 300 9.95 -1.06 22.79
N PRO A 301 8.90 -1.85 23.11
CA PRO A 301 7.53 -1.47 22.82
C PRO A 301 7.06 -0.45 23.86
N LEU A 302 6.58 0.71 23.40
CA LEU A 302 6.11 1.78 24.28
C LEU A 302 4.64 2.07 24.01
N CYS A 303 3.86 2.21 25.08
CA CYS A 303 2.49 2.70 24.98
C CYS A 303 2.47 4.23 24.88
N ASN A 304 1.83 4.77 23.83
CA ASN A 304 1.69 6.22 23.64
C ASN A 304 0.80 6.89 24.71
N GLU A 305 -0.23 6.18 25.20
CA GLU A 305 -1.17 6.77 26.14
C GLU A 305 -0.60 6.93 27.56
N CYS A 306 0.17 5.95 28.05
CA CYS A 306 0.67 5.97 29.44
C CYS A 306 2.20 5.95 29.57
N GLY A 307 2.94 5.90 28.47
CA GLY A 307 4.40 5.86 28.45
C GLY A 307 5.02 4.59 29.05
N THR A 308 4.22 3.55 29.32
CA THR A 308 4.72 2.29 29.87
C THR A 308 5.45 1.51 28.79
N ALA A 309 6.73 1.20 29.03
CA ALA A 309 7.47 0.23 28.24
C ALA A 309 6.94 -1.18 28.57
N SER A 310 6.52 -1.93 27.55
CA SER A 310 5.90 -3.24 27.74
C SER A 310 6.45 -4.25 26.73
N ASN A 311 7.39 -5.06 27.20
CA ASN A 311 7.90 -6.21 26.46
C ASN A 311 6.92 -7.39 26.41
N ASP A 312 5.79 -7.29 27.12
CA ASP A 312 4.75 -8.33 27.20
C ASP A 312 3.36 -7.69 27.06
N PRO A 313 3.00 -7.20 25.86
CA PRO A 313 1.67 -6.66 25.62
C PRO A 313 0.62 -7.76 25.73
N LYS A 314 -0.53 -7.42 26.29
CA LYS A 314 -1.65 -8.34 26.40
C LYS A 314 -2.25 -8.60 25.02
N ILE A 315 -2.16 -9.84 24.55
CA ILE A 315 -2.78 -10.27 23.29
C ILE A 315 -4.28 -10.47 23.52
N ILE A 316 -5.11 -9.81 22.72
CA ILE A 316 -6.55 -10.02 22.70
C ILE A 316 -7.03 -10.35 21.28
N PHE A 317 -8.10 -11.14 21.22
CA PHE A 317 -8.76 -11.50 19.97
C PHE A 317 -10.12 -10.82 19.91
N ARG A 318 -10.44 -10.18 18.78
CA ARG A 318 -11.77 -9.62 18.52
C ARG A 318 -12.32 -10.18 17.23
N CYS A 319 -13.64 -10.31 17.14
CA CYS A 319 -14.31 -10.60 15.89
C CYS A 319 -14.15 -9.42 14.90
N ALA A 320 -13.76 -9.72 13.66
CA ALA A 320 -13.59 -8.70 12.63
C ALA A 320 -14.90 -8.02 12.23
N THR A 321 -16.03 -8.74 12.30
CA THR A 321 -17.34 -8.19 11.97
C THR A 321 -17.97 -7.41 13.13
N CYS A 322 -18.18 -8.04 14.29
CA CYS A 322 -18.93 -7.42 15.40
C CYS A 322 -18.07 -6.77 16.50
N ASN A 323 -16.74 -6.83 16.39
CA ASN A 323 -15.77 -6.27 17.35
C ASN A 323 -15.83 -6.84 18.79
N LYS A 324 -16.64 -7.88 19.02
CA LYS A 324 -16.71 -8.56 20.32
C LYS A 324 -15.38 -9.24 20.62
N GLN A 325 -14.88 -9.03 21.83
CA GLN A 325 -13.72 -9.77 22.33
C GLN A 325 -14.07 -11.25 22.45
N LEU A 326 -13.25 -12.09 21.83
CA LEU A 326 -13.35 -13.55 21.90
C LEU A 326 -12.72 -14.04 23.20
N LYS A 327 -13.39 -14.98 23.84
CA LYS A 327 -12.92 -15.71 25.02
C LYS A 327 -12.44 -17.10 24.60
N GLY A 328 -11.75 -17.82 25.50
CA GLY A 328 -11.25 -19.16 25.21
C GLY A 328 -12.30 -20.15 24.68
N ALA A 329 -13.56 -20.01 25.13
CA ALA A 329 -14.67 -20.82 24.62
C ALA A 329 -15.01 -20.52 23.14
N ASP A 330 -14.86 -19.27 22.71
CA ASP A 330 -15.09 -18.84 21.31
C ASP A 330 -14.01 -19.41 20.38
N LEU A 331 -12.77 -19.55 20.88
CA LEU A 331 -11.65 -20.17 20.15
C LEU A 331 -11.86 -21.67 19.88
N LEU A 332 -12.84 -22.30 20.51
CA LEU A 332 -13.15 -23.73 20.39
C LEU A 332 -14.55 -23.98 19.82
N SER A 333 -15.23 -22.95 19.30
CA SER A 333 -16.66 -23.03 18.99
C SER A 333 -16.98 -23.64 17.62
N GLY A 334 -16.18 -23.33 16.60
CA GLY A 334 -16.36 -23.91 15.28
C GLY A 334 -15.81 -25.33 15.19
N THR A 335 -16.28 -26.07 14.19
CA THR A 335 -15.84 -27.44 13.92
C THR A 335 -15.49 -27.56 12.45
N GLY A 336 -14.31 -28.09 12.14
CA GLY A 336 -13.95 -28.42 10.76
C GLY A 336 -14.55 -29.75 10.33
N LEU A 337 -14.46 -30.06 9.05
CA LEU A 337 -14.86 -31.34 8.49
C LEU A 337 -13.66 -32.08 7.91
N ALA A 338 -13.59 -33.38 8.15
CA ALA A 338 -12.72 -34.31 7.43
C ALA A 338 -13.59 -35.28 6.63
N TYR A 339 -13.18 -35.54 5.39
CA TYR A 339 -13.89 -36.44 4.49
C TYR A 339 -13.21 -37.81 4.44
N TYR A 340 -14.01 -38.85 4.42
CA TYR A 340 -13.57 -40.24 4.33
C TYR A 340 -14.30 -40.93 3.18
N PHE A 341 -13.66 -41.87 2.52
CA PHE A 341 -14.33 -42.69 1.51
C PHE A 341 -15.48 -43.48 2.15
N ASN A 342 -16.65 -43.45 1.51
CA ASN A 342 -17.81 -44.21 1.94
C ASN A 342 -17.64 -45.68 1.49
N GLN A 343 -17.25 -46.55 2.43
CA GLN A 343 -17.03 -47.98 2.18
C GLN A 343 -18.31 -48.81 2.19
#